data_AF-A0A7J6LKM2-F1
#
_entry.id   AF-A0A7J6LKM2-F1
#
_cell.length_a   1.000
_cell.length_b   1.000
_cell.length_c   1.000
_cell.angle_alpha   90.00
_cell.angle_beta   90.00
_cell.angle_gamma   90.00
#
_symmetry.space_group_name_H-M   'P 1'
#
loop_
_entity.id
_entity.type
_entity.pdbx_description
1 polymer ?
#
loop_
_entity_poly.entity_id
_entity_poly.type
_entity_poly.pdbx_seq_one_letter_code
_entity_poly.pdbx_strand_id
1 'polypeptide(L)'
;MSSSTIALQKDCAPTVEGSVKYAPLEIDLESGQGTPPQEVVLRGKEHPDNLNYRSVFELGQVTIRVPAPPLMAVAEAYGFIPWIVPATLTILMLTTRRAVYTYACAILLVTSFLNEAVFKRFFGQPRPPQSACEGPGMPSGHCITSGVLCNMGN
;
A
#
# COMPACT_ATOMS: atom_id res chain seq x y z
N MET A 1 50.00 -1.46 -35.56
CA MET A 1 48.52 -1.50 -35.43
C MET A 1 48.21 -2.12 -34.08
N SER A 2 48.01 -1.29 -33.05
CA SER A 2 47.77 -1.72 -31.67
C SER A 2 46.29 -1.53 -31.37
N SER A 3 45.56 -2.62 -31.11
CA SER A 3 44.13 -2.59 -30.76
C SER A 3 43.96 -2.37 -29.26
N SER A 4 43.43 -1.21 -28.90
CA SER A 4 43.05 -0.88 -27.52
C SER A 4 41.63 -1.41 -27.25
N THR A 5 41.51 -2.39 -26.36
CA THR A 5 40.23 -2.90 -25.86
C THR A 5 39.82 -2.09 -24.64
N ILE A 6 38.67 -1.41 -24.71
CA ILE A 6 38.08 -0.66 -23.59
C ILE A 6 37.19 -1.62 -22.79
N ALA A 7 37.60 -1.95 -21.57
CA ALA A 7 36.76 -2.68 -20.62
C ALA A 7 35.79 -1.71 -19.94
N LEU A 8 34.49 -1.90 -20.18
CA LEU A 8 33.41 -1.23 -19.45
C LEU A 8 33.32 -1.84 -18.05
N GLN A 9 33.83 -1.12 -17.07
CA GLN A 9 33.69 -1.41 -15.65
C GLN A 9 32.23 -1.15 -15.24
N LYS A 10 31.47 -2.24 -15.10
CA LYS A 10 30.08 -2.24 -14.67
C LYS A 10 30.10 -2.17 -13.15
N ASP A 11 29.97 -0.98 -12.59
CA ASP A 11 29.87 -0.79 -11.14
C ASP A 11 28.59 -1.49 -10.65
N CYS A 12 28.81 -2.67 -10.06
CA CYS A 12 27.80 -3.44 -9.37
C CYS A 12 27.44 -2.68 -8.08
N ALA A 13 26.16 -2.38 -7.91
CA ALA A 13 25.64 -1.87 -6.65
C ALA A 13 26.09 -2.78 -5.49
N PRO A 14 26.39 -2.24 -4.31
CA PRO A 14 26.79 -3.06 -3.16
C PRO A 14 25.65 -3.99 -2.78
N THR A 15 25.84 -5.29 -3.04
CA THR A 15 25.05 -6.35 -2.42
C THR A 15 25.29 -6.26 -0.92
N VAL A 16 24.36 -5.65 -0.20
CA VAL A 16 24.35 -5.67 1.26
C VAL A 16 24.01 -7.10 1.66
N GLU A 17 25.04 -7.94 1.88
CA GLU A 17 24.93 -9.22 2.57
C GLU A 17 24.61 -8.97 4.05
N GLY A 18 23.40 -8.45 4.31
CA GLY A 18 22.80 -8.50 5.61
C GLY A 18 22.37 -9.93 5.87
N SER A 19 23.28 -10.76 6.41
CA SER A 19 22.87 -12.03 7.02
C SER A 19 21.87 -11.70 8.12
N VAL A 20 20.59 -11.92 7.83
CA VAL A 20 19.55 -11.88 8.86
C VAL A 20 19.87 -13.05 9.78
N LYS A 21 20.47 -12.75 10.94
CA LYS A 21 20.52 -13.69 12.06
C LYS A 21 19.09 -13.92 12.47
N TYR A 22 18.48 -14.97 11.94
CA TYR A 22 17.32 -15.57 12.55
C TYR A 22 17.75 -15.96 13.96
N ALA A 23 17.17 -15.31 14.98
CA ALA A 23 17.28 -15.85 16.32
C ALA A 23 16.79 -17.30 16.23
N PRO A 24 17.57 -18.29 16.71
CA PRO A 24 17.10 -19.66 16.73
C PRO A 24 15.77 -19.66 17.48
N LEU A 25 14.72 -20.09 16.79
CA LEU A 25 13.42 -20.34 17.39
C LEU A 25 13.66 -21.54 18.31
N GLU A 26 13.98 -21.27 19.59
CA GLU A 26 13.93 -22.26 20.65
C GLU A 26 12.46 -22.63 20.80
N ILE A 27 12.05 -23.65 20.05
CA ILE A 27 10.74 -24.26 20.20
C ILE A 27 10.86 -25.14 21.44
N ASP A 28 10.50 -24.59 22.59
CA ASP A 28 10.28 -25.35 23.83
C ASP A 28 9.11 -26.31 23.59
N LEU A 29 9.44 -27.53 23.15
CA LEU A 29 8.52 -28.62 22.83
C LEU A 29 7.78 -29.21 24.05
N GLU A 30 8.00 -28.69 25.27
CA GLU A 30 7.55 -29.32 26.52
C GLU A 30 6.36 -28.65 27.24
N SER A 31 5.65 -27.69 26.65
CA SER A 31 4.39 -27.19 27.25
C SER A 31 3.19 -27.41 26.35
N GLY A 32 2.47 -28.52 26.59
CA GLY A 32 1.20 -28.90 25.96
C GLY A 32 0.02 -27.99 26.31
N GLN A 33 0.24 -26.70 26.49
CA GLN A 33 -0.79 -25.70 26.74
C GLN A 33 -0.33 -24.29 26.35
N GLY A 34 0.38 -24.18 25.23
CA GLY A 34 0.74 -22.89 24.65
C GLY A 34 -0.46 -22.28 23.93
N THR A 35 -0.89 -21.09 24.37
CA THR A 35 -1.52 -20.13 23.46
C THR A 35 -0.76 -20.13 22.14
N PRO A 36 -1.45 -20.14 20.97
CA PRO A 36 -0.78 -20.15 19.69
C PRO A 36 0.28 -19.05 19.70
N PRO A 37 1.54 -19.35 19.30
CA PRO A 37 2.60 -18.36 19.30
C PRO A 37 2.05 -17.14 18.60
N GLN A 38 1.99 -16.00 19.31
CA GLN A 38 1.63 -14.75 18.66
C GLN A 38 2.72 -14.54 17.62
N GLU A 39 2.41 -14.87 16.37
CA GLU A 39 3.22 -14.54 15.22
C GLU A 39 3.42 -13.03 15.31
N VAL A 40 4.64 -12.60 15.63
CA VAL A 40 4.99 -11.19 15.61
C VAL A 40 4.94 -10.80 14.15
N VAL A 41 3.77 -10.37 13.69
CA VAL A 41 3.55 -9.91 12.33
C VAL A 41 4.29 -8.59 12.19
N LEU A 42 5.57 -8.68 11.83
CA LEU A 42 6.41 -7.54 11.51
C LEU A 42 5.77 -6.79 10.35
N ARG A 43 5.31 -5.56 10.62
CA ARG A 43 4.56 -4.73 9.67
C ARG A 43 5.42 -3.60 9.15
N GLY A 44 5.13 -3.16 7.93
CA GLY A 44 5.81 -2.00 7.34
C GLY A 44 7.31 -2.24 7.19
N LYS A 45 8.15 -1.35 7.73
CA LYS A 45 9.61 -1.37 7.53
C LYS A 45 10.29 -2.62 8.10
N GLU A 46 9.64 -3.27 9.06
CA GLU A 46 10.18 -4.45 9.74
C GLU A 46 9.95 -5.75 8.96
N HIS A 47 9.10 -5.73 7.92
CA HIS A 47 8.84 -6.90 7.10
C HIS A 47 10.08 -7.25 6.24
N PRO A 48 10.47 -8.54 6.10
CA PRO A 48 11.65 -8.95 5.32
C PRO A 48 11.64 -8.41 3.89
N ASP A 49 10.48 -8.42 3.22
CA ASP A 49 10.33 -7.88 1.87
C ASP A 49 10.56 -6.35 1.77
N ASN A 50 10.47 -5.63 2.89
CA ASN A 50 10.63 -4.19 2.94
C ASN A 50 12.04 -3.75 3.38
N LEU A 51 12.93 -4.67 3.74
CA LEU A 51 14.28 -4.37 4.24
C LEU A 51 15.17 -3.65 3.21
N ASN A 52 14.90 -3.83 1.92
CA ASN A 52 15.64 -3.17 0.84
C ASN A 52 15.24 -1.69 0.65
N TYR A 53 14.21 -1.20 1.35
CA TYR A 53 13.77 0.19 1.25
C TYR A 53 14.29 1.03 2.41
N ARG A 54 14.81 2.21 2.09
CA ARG A 54 15.25 3.21 3.07
C ARG A 54 14.08 3.70 3.92
N SER A 55 12.94 3.94 3.28
CA SER A 55 11.72 4.41 3.92
C SER A 55 10.49 3.85 3.23
N VAL A 56 9.50 3.48 4.04
CA VAL A 56 8.17 3.05 3.60
C VAL A 56 7.17 3.94 4.33
N PHE A 57 6.31 4.61 3.60
CA PHE A 57 5.25 5.45 4.18
C PHE A 57 3.95 5.26 3.41
N GLU A 58 2.85 5.73 3.99
CA GLU A 58 1.55 5.70 3.34
C GLU A 58 1.07 7.11 2.97
N LEU A 59 0.35 7.20 1.85
CA LEU A 59 -0.38 8.38 1.46
C LEU A 59 -1.80 7.97 1.06
N GLY A 60 -2.78 8.33 1.90
CA GLY A 60 -4.17 7.89 1.75
C GLY A 60 -4.32 6.39 1.98
N GLN A 61 -4.35 5.59 0.91
CA GLN A 61 -4.36 4.12 0.97
C GLN A 61 -3.27 3.48 0.11
N VAL A 62 -2.33 4.27 -0.42
CA VAL A 62 -1.23 3.80 -1.25
C VAL A 62 0.04 3.76 -0.40
N THR A 63 0.72 2.62 -0.38
CA THR A 63 2.05 2.47 0.23
C THR A 63 3.11 2.92 -0.77
N ILE A 64 3.96 3.86 -0.36
CA ILE A 64 5.08 4.38 -1.16
C ILE A 64 6.38 3.83 -0.58
N ARG A 65 7.21 3.23 -1.43
CA ARG A 65 8.49 2.65 -1.05
C ARG A 65 9.65 3.42 -1.67
N VAL A 66 10.65 3.78 -0.88
CA VAL A 66 11.81 4.55 -1.35
C VAL A 66 13.11 3.88 -0.88
N PRO A 67 14.08 3.60 -1.78
CA PRO A 67 14.02 3.76 -3.24
C PRO A 67 13.25 2.61 -3.92
N ALA A 68 12.25 2.92 -4.74
CA ALA A 68 11.58 1.93 -5.56
C ALA A 68 12.29 1.76 -6.92
N PRO A 69 12.44 0.52 -7.43
CA PRO A 69 12.82 0.31 -8.83
C PRO A 69 11.75 0.92 -9.76
N PRO A 70 12.10 1.32 -10.99
CA PRO A 70 11.22 2.10 -11.87
C PRO A 70 9.86 1.42 -12.13
N LEU A 71 9.84 0.10 -12.25
CA LEU A 71 8.60 -0.66 -12.42
C LEU A 71 7.68 -0.57 -11.19
N MET A 72 8.24 -0.62 -9.98
CA MET A 72 7.47 -0.49 -8.74
C MET A 72 6.97 0.94 -8.54
N ALA A 73 7.78 1.95 -8.86
CA ALA A 73 7.35 3.35 -8.80
C ALA A 73 6.14 3.60 -9.71
N VAL A 74 6.12 3.00 -10.91
CA VAL A 74 4.96 3.05 -11.81
C VAL A 74 3.75 2.36 -11.19
N ALA A 75 3.92 1.17 -10.61
CA ALA A 75 2.83 0.47 -9.93
C ALA A 75 2.24 1.26 -8.74
N GLU A 76 3.10 1.92 -7.96
CA GLU A 76 2.70 2.83 -6.87
C GLU A 76 1.92 4.03 -7.42
N ALA A 77 2.36 4.62 -8.54
CA ALA A 77 1.63 5.69 -9.22
C ALA A 77 0.24 5.25 -9.72
N TYR A 78 0.11 4.02 -10.24
CA TYR A 78 -1.19 3.44 -10.62
C TYR A 78 -2.16 3.34 -9.43
N GLY A 79 -1.66 3.18 -8.21
CA GLY A 79 -2.46 3.20 -6.98
C GLY A 79 -3.21 4.52 -6.76
N PHE A 80 -2.76 5.62 -7.36
CA PHE A 80 -3.43 6.92 -7.25
C PHE A 80 -4.58 7.14 -8.23
N ILE A 81 -4.80 6.25 -9.21
CA ILE A 81 -5.87 6.42 -10.22
C ILE A 81 -7.25 6.61 -9.57
N PRO A 82 -7.66 5.84 -8.56
CA PRO A 82 -8.97 6.02 -7.93
C PRO A 82 -9.14 7.37 -7.23
N TRP A 83 -8.07 8.12 -6.96
CA TRP A 83 -8.12 9.47 -6.41
C TRP A 83 -8.32 10.55 -7.49
N ILE A 84 -8.04 10.25 -8.75
CA ILE A 84 -8.23 11.20 -9.87
C ILE A 84 -9.70 11.56 -10.01
N VAL A 85 -10.62 10.59 -9.88
CA VAL A 85 -12.06 10.83 -10.09
C VAL A 85 -12.68 11.70 -8.98
N PRO A 86 -12.48 11.43 -7.68
CA PRO A 86 -12.90 12.35 -6.62
C PRO A 86 -12.30 13.74 -6.76
N ALA A 87 -11.03 13.85 -7.17
CA ALA A 87 -10.36 15.13 -7.37
C ALA A 87 -11.00 15.92 -8.53
N THR A 88 -11.22 15.30 -9.68
CA THR A 88 -11.85 15.97 -10.83
C THR A 88 -13.30 16.37 -10.54
N LEU A 89 -14.09 15.51 -9.89
CA LEU A 89 -15.45 15.84 -9.46
C LEU A 89 -15.48 17.00 -8.48
N THR A 90 -14.53 17.07 -7.55
CA THR A 90 -14.39 18.19 -6.61
C THR A 90 -14.05 19.49 -7.34
N ILE A 91 -13.12 19.45 -8.30
CA ILE A 91 -12.79 20.61 -9.13
C ILE A 91 -14.01 21.07 -9.96
N LEU A 92 -14.74 20.14 -10.56
CA LEU A 92 -15.97 20.44 -11.32
C LEU A 92 -17.07 21.02 -10.44
N MET A 93 -17.23 20.51 -9.21
CA MET A 93 -18.15 21.05 -8.21
C MET A 93 -17.81 22.51 -7.89
N LEU A 94 -16.53 22.81 -7.62
CA LEU A 94 -16.07 24.16 -7.27
C LEU A 94 -16.17 25.15 -8.44
N THR A 95 -15.93 24.70 -9.67
CA THR A 95 -15.92 25.56 -10.87
C THR A 95 -17.31 25.78 -11.48
N THR A 96 -18.11 24.72 -11.64
CA THR A 96 -19.39 24.80 -12.36
C THR A 96 -20.60 25.03 -11.44
N ARG A 97 -20.47 24.75 -10.14
CA ARG A 97 -21.53 24.86 -9.12
C ARG A 97 -22.85 24.17 -9.50
N ARG A 98 -22.80 23.11 -10.30
CA ARG A 98 -23.98 22.31 -10.64
C ARG A 98 -24.34 21.35 -9.50
N ALA A 99 -25.65 21.21 -9.25
CA ALA A 99 -26.17 20.33 -8.19
C ALA A 99 -25.71 18.87 -8.36
N VAL A 100 -25.59 18.39 -9.59
CA VAL A 100 -25.16 17.01 -9.90
C VAL A 100 -23.79 16.68 -9.32
N TYR A 101 -22.80 17.57 -9.46
CA TYR A 101 -21.46 17.32 -8.92
C TYR A 101 -21.43 17.39 -7.40
N THR A 102 -22.23 18.28 -6.81
CA THR A 102 -22.38 18.37 -5.34
C THR A 102 -22.97 17.08 -4.78
N TYR A 103 -24.00 16.53 -5.44
CA TYR A 103 -24.59 15.24 -5.09
C TYR A 103 -23.59 14.09 -5.22
N ALA A 104 -22.84 14.03 -6.33
CA ALA A 104 -21.81 13.02 -6.54
C ALA A 104 -20.70 13.07 -5.45
N CYS A 105 -20.20 14.27 -5.14
CA CYS A 105 -19.22 14.46 -4.06
C CYS A 105 -19.80 14.07 -2.70
N ALA A 106 -21.06 14.41 -2.40
CA ALA A 106 -21.71 14.02 -1.16
C ALA A 106 -21.83 12.50 -1.02
N ILE A 107 -22.25 11.79 -2.09
CA ILE A 107 -22.28 10.32 -2.09
C ILE A 107 -20.88 9.76 -1.86
N LEU A 108 -19.88 10.23 -2.60
CA LEU A 108 -18.50 9.74 -2.46
C LEU A 108 -17.96 9.93 -1.04
N LEU A 109 -18.25 11.07 -0.41
CA LEU A 109 -17.85 11.32 0.98
C LEU A 109 -18.57 10.38 1.95
N VAL A 110 -19.88 10.23 1.83
CA VAL A 110 -20.68 9.35 2.70
C VAL A 110 -20.26 7.89 2.54
N THR A 111 -20.08 7.40 1.31
CA THR A 111 -19.67 6.01 1.06
C THR A 111 -18.24 5.74 1.53
N SER A 112 -17.32 6.68 1.32
CA SER A 112 -15.94 6.57 1.84
C SER A 112 -15.92 6.56 3.37
N PHE A 113 -16.72 7.42 4.00
CA PHE A 113 -16.87 7.44 5.45
C PHE A 113 -17.45 6.14 5.99
N LEU A 114 -18.55 5.63 5.41
CA LEU A 114 -19.15 4.36 5.82
C LEU A 114 -18.16 3.19 5.65
N ASN A 115 -17.39 3.17 4.57
CA ASN A 115 -16.37 2.16 4.35
C ASN A 115 -15.30 2.18 5.45
N GLU A 116 -14.70 3.34 5.70
CA GLU A 116 -13.55 3.45 6.59
C GLU A 116 -13.96 3.40 8.08
N ALA A 117 -15.07 4.04 8.44
CA ALA A 117 -15.49 4.17 9.83
C ALA A 117 -16.36 3.00 10.32
N VAL A 118 -17.19 2.42 9.45
CA VAL A 118 -18.15 1.38 9.83
C VAL A 118 -17.65 0.01 9.39
N PHE A 119 -17.49 -0.20 8.08
CA PHE A 119 -17.21 -1.54 7.56
C PHE A 119 -15.84 -2.07 7.97
N LYS A 120 -14.79 -1.25 7.90
CA LYS A 120 -13.45 -1.68 8.33
C LYS A 120 -13.38 -2.10 9.79
N ARG A 121 -14.13 -1.42 10.67
CA ARG A 121 -14.24 -1.80 12.09
C ARG A 121 -15.03 -3.08 12.28
N PHE A 122 -16.05 -3.29 11.45
CA PHE A 122 -16.89 -4.48 11.53
C PHE A 122 -16.16 -5.76 11.11
N PHE A 123 -15.40 -5.73 10.01
CA PHE A 123 -14.66 -6.90 9.53
C PHE A 123 -13.35 -7.14 10.27
N GLY A 124 -12.67 -6.09 10.74
CA GLY A 124 -11.47 -6.19 11.58
C GLY A 124 -10.32 -6.99 10.97
N GLN A 125 -10.32 -7.25 9.65
CA GLN A 125 -9.33 -8.12 9.04
C GLN A 125 -7.98 -7.40 8.91
N PRO A 126 -6.86 -8.07 9.30
CA PRO A 126 -5.55 -7.48 9.22
C PRO A 126 -5.14 -7.24 7.76
N ARG A 127 -4.47 -6.11 7.49
CA ARG A 127 -3.82 -5.88 6.20
C ARG A 127 -2.66 -6.85 5.97
N PRO A 128 -2.29 -7.09 4.70
CA PRO A 128 -1.05 -7.78 4.37
C PRO A 128 0.14 -7.13 5.09
N PRO A 129 1.07 -7.92 5.63
CA PRO A 129 2.14 -7.41 6.47
C PRO A 129 3.12 -6.50 5.70
N GLN A 130 3.19 -6.63 4.38
CA GLN A 130 3.99 -5.75 3.51
C GLN A 130 3.43 -4.33 3.34
N SER A 131 2.18 -4.08 3.74
CA SER A 131 1.55 -2.76 3.62
C SER A 131 2.02 -1.84 4.73
N ALA A 132 2.27 -0.57 4.38
CA ALA A 132 2.55 0.47 5.36
C ALA A 132 1.28 1.04 6.01
N CYS A 133 0.11 0.65 5.54
CA CYS A 133 -1.13 1.26 6.00
C CYS A 133 -1.55 0.75 7.38
N GLU A 134 -1.70 1.69 8.31
CA GLU A 134 -2.14 1.41 9.67
C GLU A 134 -3.67 1.34 9.72
N GLY A 135 -4.23 0.13 9.60
CA GLY A 135 -5.67 -0.08 9.76
C GLY A 135 -6.20 -1.37 9.10
N PRO A 136 -7.49 -1.69 9.28
CA PRO A 136 -8.09 -2.87 8.69
C PRO A 136 -8.00 -2.85 7.15
N GLY A 137 -7.78 -4.03 6.55
CA GLY A 137 -7.55 -4.17 5.12
C GLY A 137 -8.81 -4.33 4.29
N MET A 138 -9.89 -4.81 4.92
CA MET A 138 -11.15 -5.10 4.27
C MET A 138 -12.28 -4.27 4.91
N PRO A 139 -13.20 -3.71 4.10
CA PRO A 139 -13.23 -3.71 2.65
C PRO A 139 -12.27 -2.66 2.05
N SER A 140 -11.80 -2.90 0.82
CA SER A 140 -10.95 -1.95 0.11
C SER A 140 -11.76 -0.72 -0.31
N GLY A 141 -11.34 0.45 0.17
CA GLY A 141 -11.98 1.72 -0.20
C GLY A 141 -11.91 1.97 -1.70
N HIS A 142 -10.82 1.57 -2.37
CA HIS A 142 -10.67 1.71 -3.81
C HIS A 142 -11.73 0.89 -4.56
N CYS A 143 -12.02 -0.34 -4.11
CA CYS A 143 -13.06 -1.18 -4.73
C CYS A 143 -14.47 -0.60 -4.57
N ILE A 144 -14.82 -0.12 -3.37
CA ILE A 144 -16.14 0.50 -3.13
C ILE A 144 -16.28 1.78 -3.94
N THR A 145 -15.27 2.66 -3.91
CA THR A 145 -15.28 3.91 -4.69
C THR A 145 -15.42 3.64 -6.18
N SER A 146 -14.68 2.68 -6.74
CA SER A 146 -14.83 2.28 -8.14
C SER A 146 -16.23 1.73 -8.44
N GLY A 147 -16.80 0.89 -7.57
CA GLY A 147 -18.15 0.34 -7.75
C GLY A 147 -19.24 1.42 -7.73
N VAL A 148 -19.13 2.40 -6.84
CA VAL A 148 -20.05 3.55 -6.78
C VAL A 148 -19.95 4.38 -8.07
N LEU A 149 -18.73 4.66 -8.54
CA LEU A 149 -18.49 5.44 -9.76
C LEU A 149 -19.02 4.73 -11.01
N CYS A 150 -18.80 3.41 -11.13
CA CYS A 150 -19.31 2.65 -12.28
C CYS A 150 -20.84 2.64 -12.35
N ASN A 151 -21.54 2.65 -11.21
CA ASN A 151 -23.00 2.60 -11.18
C ASN A 151 -23.68 3.97 -11.38
N MET A 152 -22.97 5.09 -11.26
CA MET A 152 -23.53 6.42 -11.51
C MET A 152 -23.71 6.75 -13.00
N GLY A 153 -23.15 5.94 -13.91
CA GLY A 153 -23.19 6.16 -15.35
C GLY A 153 -24.32 5.44 -16.11
N ASN A 154 -25.11 4.59 -15.43
CA ASN A 154 -26.27 3.88 -15.97
C ASN A 154 -27.57 4.55 -15.52
#